data_AF-A0A939MJA4-F1
#
_entry.id   AF-A0A939MJA4-F1
#
_cell.length_a   1.000
_cell.length_b   1.000
_cell.length_c   1.000
_cell.angle_alpha   90.00
_cell.angle_beta   90.00
_cell.angle_gamma   90.00
#
_symmetry.space_group_name_H-M   'P 1'
#
loop_
_entity.id
_entity.type
_entity.pdbx_description
1 polymer ?
#
loop_
_entity_poly.entity_id
_entity_poly.type
_entity_poly.pdbx_seq_one_letter_code
_entity_poly.pdbx_strand_id
1 'polypeptide(L)'
;MALPSRAQTFAFETCRDLLDKLEREIDRYQKVDGRDEDEPEALLELVDQLRDSAFNAAVTAWQLCDWVFNDMTPEQRQKLKISSLGDLQTYARDNCRALYLCRHAATASKHWEVGHKPDPDVQVEVWHDETGWTIHFVDGAASQAAYVVFESARAFWNEFIRGHGIGKGQDEL
;
A
#
# COMPACT_ATOMS: atom_id res chain seq x y z
N MET A 1 3.45 -20.92 14.35
CA MET A 1 3.00 -22.10 13.58
C MET A 1 4.20 -22.62 12.80
N ALA A 2 4.55 -23.90 12.89
CA ALA A 2 5.69 -24.44 12.14
C ALA A 2 5.35 -24.52 10.64
N LEU A 3 6.26 -24.09 9.77
CA LEU A 3 6.06 -24.20 8.32
C LEU A 3 6.12 -25.68 7.89
N PRO A 4 5.17 -26.18 7.08
CA PRO A 4 5.17 -27.57 6.64
C PRO A 4 6.39 -27.88 5.76
N SER A 5 6.95 -29.09 5.91
CA SER A 5 8.18 -29.56 5.27
C SER A 5 8.05 -29.90 3.77
N ARG A 6 7.12 -29.26 3.06
CA ARG A 6 6.90 -29.44 1.62
C ARG A 6 7.15 -28.15 0.87
N ALA A 7 7.54 -28.25 -0.40
CA ALA A 7 7.64 -27.10 -1.29
C ALA A 7 6.30 -26.34 -1.31
N GLN A 8 6.38 -25.03 -1.13
CA GLN A 8 5.22 -24.13 -1.21
C GLN A 8 5.39 -23.25 -2.45
N THR A 9 4.27 -22.94 -3.11
CA THR A 9 4.27 -21.99 -4.21
C THR A 9 4.65 -20.61 -3.67
N PHE A 10 5.58 -19.92 -4.32
CA PHE A 10 5.87 -18.52 -4.04
C PHE A 10 4.76 -17.64 -4.66
N ALA A 11 3.55 -17.73 -4.12
CA ALA A 11 2.39 -17.00 -4.60
C ALA A 11 1.47 -16.65 -3.43
N PHE A 12 0.76 -15.53 -3.58
CA PHE A 12 -0.44 -15.25 -2.79
C PHE A 12 -1.62 -15.97 -3.45
N GLU A 13 -2.59 -16.43 -2.67
CA GLU A 13 -3.75 -17.17 -3.18
C GLU A 13 -5.00 -16.29 -3.23
N THR A 14 -5.08 -15.29 -2.34
CA THR A 14 -6.24 -14.40 -2.21
C THR A 14 -5.84 -12.94 -1.97
N CYS A 15 -6.80 -12.04 -2.15
CA CYS A 15 -6.67 -10.64 -1.75
C CYS A 15 -6.42 -10.47 -0.24
N ARG A 16 -6.81 -11.44 0.59
CA ARG A 16 -6.55 -11.43 2.04
C ARG A 16 -5.07 -11.69 2.32
N ASP A 17 -4.42 -12.59 1.60
CA ASP A 17 -2.98 -12.82 1.74
C ASP A 17 -2.17 -11.57 1.35
N LEU A 18 -2.65 -10.83 0.34
CA LEU A 18 -2.05 -9.56 -0.05
C LEU A 18 -2.34 -8.45 0.97
N LEU A 19 -3.49 -8.46 1.64
CA LEU A 19 -3.76 -7.57 2.76
C LEU A 19 -2.82 -7.85 3.94
N ASP A 20 -2.60 -9.13 4.28
CA ASP A 20 -1.62 -9.53 5.28
C ASP A 20 -0.19 -9.16 4.85
N LYS A 21 0.10 -9.13 3.54
CA LYS A 21 1.36 -8.59 3.02
C LYS A 21 1.47 -7.10 3.29
N LEU A 22 0.40 -6.33 3.05
CA LEU A 22 0.41 -4.89 3.34
C LEU A 22 0.71 -4.65 4.82
N GLU A 23 0.12 -5.41 5.74
CA GLU A 23 0.42 -5.36 7.17
C GLU A 23 1.92 -5.59 7.44
N ARG A 24 2.50 -6.64 6.84
CA ARG A 24 3.94 -6.91 7.00
C ARG A 24 4.84 -5.80 6.44
N GLU A 25 4.45 -5.12 5.36
CA GLU A 25 5.23 -4.00 4.83
C GLU A 25 5.12 -2.76 5.73
N ILE A 26 3.96 -2.51 6.33
CA ILE A 26 3.77 -1.45 7.33
C ILE A 26 4.65 -1.73 8.55
N ASP A 27 4.64 -2.96 9.07
CA ASP A 27 5.49 -3.37 10.18
C ASP A 27 6.99 -3.22 9.86
N ARG A 28 7.39 -3.44 8.60
CA ARG A 28 8.78 -3.23 8.16
C ARG A 28 9.14 -1.76 8.13
N TYR A 29 8.25 -0.91 7.60
CA TYR A 29 8.44 0.54 7.61
C TYR A 29 8.58 1.08 9.03
N GLN A 30 7.71 0.66 9.95
CA GLN A 30 7.76 1.11 11.36
C GLN A 30 9.05 0.73 12.10
N LYS A 31 9.79 -0.29 11.65
CA LYS A 31 11.08 -0.66 12.26
C LYS A 31 12.21 0.30 11.90
N VAL A 32 12.02 1.11 10.86
CA VAL A 32 13.02 2.06 10.36
C VAL A 32 12.59 3.51 10.48
N ASP A 33 11.29 3.78 10.51
CA ASP A 33 10.70 5.10 10.75
C ASP A 33 11.15 5.67 12.10
N GLY A 34 11.63 6.92 12.09
CA GLY A 34 12.13 7.60 13.29
C GLY A 34 13.44 7.05 13.84
N ARG A 35 14.22 6.33 13.02
CA ARG A 35 15.61 6.01 13.37
C ARG A 35 16.56 7.08 12.88
N ASP A 36 17.74 7.10 13.49
CA ASP A 36 18.86 7.94 13.09
C ASP A 36 20.16 7.16 13.19
N GLU A 37 21.16 7.56 12.39
CA GLU A 37 22.47 6.94 12.33
C GLU A 37 23.55 8.01 12.13
N ASP A 38 24.59 7.98 12.96
CA ASP A 38 25.68 8.96 12.89
C ASP A 38 26.71 8.62 11.78
N GLU A 39 26.85 7.33 11.46
CA GLU A 39 27.82 6.86 10.48
C GLU A 39 27.26 7.00 9.04
N PRO A 40 27.97 7.68 8.12
CA PRO A 40 27.43 8.00 6.79
C PRO A 40 26.94 6.80 5.97
N GLU A 41 27.63 5.66 6.06
CA GLU A 41 27.24 4.43 5.36
C GLU A 41 25.97 3.81 5.95
N ALA A 42 25.87 3.77 7.29
CA ALA A 42 24.70 3.27 7.99
C ALA A 42 23.48 4.17 7.78
N LEU A 43 23.70 5.49 7.73
CA LEU A 43 22.66 6.47 7.41
C LEU A 43 22.11 6.28 6.00
N LEU A 44 22.98 6.08 5.00
CA LEU A 44 22.55 5.81 3.64
C LEU A 44 21.71 4.52 3.57
N GLU A 45 22.18 3.46 4.23
CA GLU A 45 21.45 2.19 4.29
C GLU A 45 20.08 2.36 4.98
N LEU A 46 20.02 3.13 6.07
CA LEU A 46 18.77 3.42 6.77
C LEU A 46 17.76 4.14 5.86
N VAL A 47 18.20 5.20 5.16
CA VAL A 47 17.33 5.97 4.27
C VAL A 47 16.85 5.12 3.08
N ASP A 48 17.70 4.23 2.55
CA ASP A 48 17.30 3.31 1.49
C ASP A 48 16.28 2.27 2.00
N GLN A 49 16.49 1.70 3.19
CA GLN A 49 15.51 0.79 3.82
C GLN A 49 14.16 1.49 4.08
N LEU A 50 14.19 2.75 4.50
CA LEU A 50 13.00 3.58 4.72
C LEU A 50 12.23 3.80 3.40
N ARG A 51 12.94 4.16 2.32
CA ARG A 51 12.35 4.33 0.98
C ARG A 51 11.77 3.04 0.43
N ASP A 52 12.52 1.95 0.50
CA ASP A 52 12.11 0.65 -0.05
C ASP A 52 10.88 0.10 0.68
N SER A 53 10.86 0.17 2.01
CA SER A 53 9.71 -0.29 2.80
C SER A 53 8.46 0.54 2.54
N ALA A 54 8.58 1.88 2.48
CA ALA A 54 7.47 2.76 2.14
C ALA A 54 6.95 2.54 0.71
N PHE A 55 7.85 2.37 -0.26
CA PHE A 55 7.49 2.07 -1.63
C PHE A 55 6.76 0.73 -1.74
N ASN A 56 7.26 -0.31 -1.08
CA ASN A 56 6.62 -1.63 -1.05
C ASN A 56 5.23 -1.59 -0.39
N ALA A 57 5.05 -0.83 0.68
CA ALA A 57 3.75 -0.61 1.30
C ALA A 57 2.78 0.09 0.33
N ALA A 58 3.21 1.19 -0.30
CA ALA A 58 2.38 1.94 -1.27
C ALA A 58 1.98 1.08 -2.47
N VAL A 59 2.93 0.34 -3.07
CA VAL A 59 2.66 -0.58 -4.18
C VAL A 59 1.68 -1.68 -3.76
N THR A 60 1.91 -2.31 -2.61
CA THR A 60 1.04 -3.39 -2.11
C THR A 60 -0.37 -2.87 -1.86
N ALA A 61 -0.50 -1.70 -1.23
CA ALA A 61 -1.79 -1.05 -0.98
C ALA A 61 -2.55 -0.74 -2.27
N TRP A 62 -1.87 -0.27 -3.32
CA TRP A 62 -2.52 -0.01 -4.60
C TRP A 62 -2.90 -1.29 -5.36
N GLN A 63 -1.99 -2.28 -5.38
CA GLN A 63 -2.20 -3.56 -6.07
C GLN A 63 -3.32 -4.42 -5.50
N LEU A 64 -3.79 -4.13 -4.28
CA LEU A 64 -5.00 -4.74 -3.74
C LEU A 64 -6.23 -4.53 -4.64
N CYS A 65 -6.27 -3.48 -5.48
CA CYS A 65 -7.32 -3.33 -6.49
C CYS A 65 -7.43 -4.57 -7.40
N ASP A 66 -6.30 -5.03 -7.94
CA ASP A 66 -6.26 -6.18 -8.87
C ASP A 66 -6.74 -7.46 -8.19
N TRP A 67 -6.24 -7.70 -6.98
CA TRP A 67 -6.54 -8.92 -6.22
C TRP A 67 -7.97 -8.95 -5.70
N VAL A 68 -8.45 -7.83 -5.15
CA VAL A 68 -9.84 -7.71 -4.69
C VAL A 68 -10.78 -7.89 -5.87
N PHE A 69 -10.52 -7.26 -7.02
CA PHE A 69 -11.35 -7.44 -8.19
C PHE A 69 -11.39 -8.90 -8.65
N ASN A 70 -10.25 -9.58 -8.68
CA ASN A 70 -10.16 -10.99 -9.08
C ASN A 70 -10.91 -11.92 -8.12
N ASP A 71 -10.89 -11.64 -6.82
CA ASP A 71 -11.58 -12.42 -5.79
C ASP A 71 -13.09 -12.11 -5.67
N MET A 72 -13.58 -11.05 -6.33
CA MET A 72 -14.99 -10.73 -6.33
C MET A 72 -15.79 -11.67 -7.25
N THR A 73 -16.91 -12.20 -6.74
CA THR A 73 -17.88 -12.95 -7.54
C THR A 73 -18.65 -12.02 -8.50
N PRO A 74 -19.27 -12.55 -9.58
CA PRO A 74 -20.12 -11.76 -10.46
C PRO A 74 -21.25 -11.03 -9.71
N GLU A 75 -21.85 -11.66 -8.69
CA GLU A 75 -22.91 -11.07 -7.88
C GLU A 75 -22.41 -9.90 -7.03
N GLN A 76 -21.20 -10.03 -6.46
CA GLN A 76 -20.55 -8.94 -5.72
C GLN A 76 -20.23 -7.76 -6.65
N ARG A 77 -19.69 -8.04 -7.84
CA ARG A 77 -19.43 -7.03 -8.89
C ARG A 77 -20.70 -6.29 -9.29
N GLN A 78 -21.79 -7.02 -9.52
CA GLN A 78 -23.08 -6.44 -9.87
C GLN A 78 -23.65 -5.58 -8.74
N LYS A 79 -23.64 -6.09 -7.50
CA LYS A 79 -24.16 -5.39 -6.32
C LYS A 79 -23.41 -4.09 -6.04
N LEU A 80 -22.09 -4.09 -6.23
CA LEU A 80 -21.22 -2.93 -6.01
C LEU A 80 -21.12 -2.02 -7.23
N LYS A 81 -21.74 -2.39 -8.36
CA LYS A 81 -21.66 -1.68 -9.65
C LYS A 81 -20.21 -1.52 -10.16
N ILE A 82 -19.38 -2.53 -9.92
CA ILE A 82 -17.98 -2.60 -10.36
C ILE A 82 -17.91 -3.60 -11.51
N SER A 83 -17.91 -3.10 -12.73
CA SER A 83 -17.91 -3.92 -13.95
C SER A 83 -16.50 -4.23 -14.47
N SER A 84 -15.54 -3.37 -14.13
CA SER A 84 -14.14 -3.48 -14.54
C SER A 84 -13.18 -3.19 -13.38
N LEU A 85 -11.93 -3.61 -13.53
CA LEU A 85 -10.85 -3.21 -12.60
C LEU A 85 -10.73 -1.67 -12.52
N GLY A 86 -10.92 -0.96 -13.64
CA GLY A 86 -10.88 0.50 -13.68
C GLY A 86 -11.97 1.15 -12.81
N ASP A 87 -13.14 0.51 -12.68
CA ASP A 87 -14.22 0.98 -11.81
C ASP A 87 -13.80 0.86 -10.33
N LEU A 88 -13.21 -0.27 -9.93
CA LEU A 88 -12.73 -0.45 -8.56
C LEU A 88 -11.56 0.50 -8.24
N GLN A 89 -10.62 0.66 -9.17
CA GLN A 89 -9.51 1.61 -9.04
C GLN A 89 -10.01 3.05 -8.92
N THR A 90 -11.08 3.42 -9.62
CA THR A 90 -11.70 4.74 -9.50
C THR A 90 -12.41 4.88 -8.16
N TYR A 91 -13.24 3.90 -7.79
CA TYR A 91 -13.90 3.85 -6.49
C TYR A 91 -12.92 3.99 -5.32
N ALA A 92 -11.82 3.23 -5.33
CA ALA A 92 -10.80 3.26 -4.30
C ALA A 92 -10.15 4.64 -4.16
N ARG A 93 -9.82 5.31 -5.28
CA ARG A 93 -9.24 6.66 -5.28
C ARG A 93 -10.22 7.71 -4.77
N ASP A 94 -11.48 7.62 -5.18
CA ASP A 94 -12.50 8.61 -4.86
C ASP A 94 -12.97 8.50 -3.39
N ASN A 95 -12.90 7.31 -2.81
CA ASN A 95 -13.36 7.03 -1.44
C ASN A 95 -12.23 6.90 -0.41
N CYS A 96 -10.97 6.85 -0.84
CA CYS A 96 -9.82 6.79 0.06
C CYS A 96 -8.64 7.60 -0.49
N ARG A 97 -8.42 8.79 0.08
CA ARG A 97 -7.30 9.65 -0.34
C ARG A 97 -5.95 8.97 -0.14
N ALA A 98 -5.80 8.15 0.90
CA ALA A 98 -4.58 7.38 1.11
C ALA A 98 -4.27 6.42 -0.06
N LEU A 99 -5.29 5.78 -0.66
CA LEU A 99 -5.07 4.92 -1.84
C LEU A 99 -4.71 5.71 -3.09
N TYR A 100 -5.24 6.92 -3.24
CA TYR A 100 -4.78 7.84 -4.28
C TYR A 100 -3.29 8.18 -4.12
N LEU A 101 -2.85 8.50 -2.89
CA LEU A 101 -1.45 8.79 -2.57
C LEU A 101 -0.55 7.57 -2.80
N CYS A 102 -0.96 6.37 -2.34
CA CYS A 102 -0.25 5.12 -2.59
C CYS A 102 -0.11 4.82 -4.08
N ARG A 103 -1.15 5.04 -4.89
CA ARG A 103 -1.09 4.93 -6.35
C ARG A 103 -0.06 5.88 -6.94
N HIS A 104 -0.07 7.15 -6.52
CA HIS A 104 0.89 8.13 -7.00
C HIS A 104 2.31 7.68 -6.70
N ALA A 105 2.63 7.34 -5.45
CA ALA A 105 3.94 6.81 -5.08
C ALA A 105 4.34 5.56 -5.87
N ALA A 106 3.41 4.61 -6.04
CA ALA A 106 3.64 3.36 -6.78
C ALA A 106 3.96 3.59 -8.27
N THR A 107 3.45 4.69 -8.85
CA THR A 107 3.70 5.06 -10.26
C THR A 107 4.89 6.02 -10.41
N ALA A 108 5.01 7.03 -9.54
CA ALA A 108 5.99 8.10 -9.66
C ALA A 108 7.43 7.61 -9.46
N SER A 109 7.67 6.67 -8.54
CA SER A 109 9.01 6.11 -8.33
C SER A 109 9.56 5.30 -9.51
N LYS A 110 8.71 4.92 -10.47
CA LYS A 110 9.08 4.13 -11.66
C LYS A 110 9.30 4.97 -12.91
N HIS A 111 8.90 6.25 -12.92
CA HIS A 111 8.98 7.11 -14.10
C HIS A 111 10.04 8.20 -13.91
N TRP A 112 11.21 8.01 -14.54
CA TRP A 112 12.35 8.95 -14.58
C TRP A 112 12.05 10.26 -15.33
N GLU A 113 11.02 10.30 -16.18
CA GLU A 113 10.67 11.50 -16.93
C GLU A 113 9.71 12.41 -16.16
N VAL A 114 10.28 13.51 -15.67
CA VAL A 114 9.66 14.66 -14.99
C VAL A 114 8.54 15.35 -15.81
N GLY A 115 8.29 14.94 -17.06
CA GLY A 115 7.33 15.57 -17.98
C GLY A 115 5.85 15.22 -17.76
N HIS A 116 5.54 14.18 -16.98
CA HIS A 116 4.17 13.77 -16.64
C HIS A 116 4.07 13.44 -15.16
N LYS A 117 4.17 14.47 -14.29
CA LYS A 117 3.62 14.34 -12.94
C LYS A 117 2.09 14.20 -13.08
N PRO A 118 1.48 13.07 -12.70
CA PRO A 118 0.02 12.89 -12.79
C PRO A 118 -0.76 13.93 -11.98
N ASP A 119 -0.09 14.48 -10.97
CA ASP A 119 -0.55 15.55 -10.11
C ASP A 119 0.68 16.36 -9.64
N PRO A 120 0.81 17.65 -10.01
CA PRO A 120 1.95 18.46 -9.59
C PRO A 120 1.96 18.75 -8.09
N ASP A 121 0.80 18.61 -7.42
CA ASP A 121 0.62 18.99 -6.02
C ASP A 121 0.90 17.84 -5.05
N VAL A 122 1.19 16.64 -5.56
CA VAL A 122 1.49 15.46 -4.72
C VAL A 122 2.97 15.10 -4.78
N GLN A 123 3.59 15.04 -3.61
CA GLN A 123 4.99 14.65 -3.44
C GLN A 123 5.14 13.61 -2.33
N VAL A 124 6.17 12.78 -2.45
CA VAL A 124 6.59 11.85 -1.39
C VAL A 124 8.00 12.26 -1.01
N GLU A 125 8.16 12.73 0.22
CA GLU A 125 9.37 13.38 0.69
C GLU A 125 9.96 12.61 1.85
N VAL A 126 11.30 12.62 1.94
CA VAL A 126 12.05 12.08 3.07
C VAL A 126 12.45 13.26 3.95
N TRP A 127 11.97 13.27 5.18
CA TRP A 127 12.21 14.31 6.16
C TRP A 127 13.15 13.79 7.25
N HIS A 128 13.88 14.72 7.87
CA HIS A 128 14.65 14.49 9.09
C HIS A 128 14.21 15.53 10.11
N ASP A 129 13.76 15.05 11.27
CA ASP A 129 13.35 15.90 12.38
C ASP A 129 13.87 15.35 13.72
N GLU A 130 13.39 15.90 14.84
CA GLU A 130 13.79 15.50 16.19
C GLU A 130 13.51 14.02 16.53
N THR A 131 12.63 13.38 15.76
CA THR A 131 12.30 11.95 15.88
C THR A 131 13.11 11.06 14.96
N GLY A 132 13.95 11.62 14.08
CA GLY A 132 14.79 10.88 13.13
C GLY A 132 14.31 11.01 11.68
N TRP A 133 14.67 10.03 10.84
CA TRP A 133 14.27 10.00 9.44
C TRP A 133 12.87 9.40 9.26
N THR A 134 12.04 10.09 8.49
CA THR A 134 10.66 9.67 8.21
C THR A 134 10.24 10.03 6.79
N ILE A 135 9.14 9.44 6.29
CA ILE A 135 8.55 9.76 4.99
C ILE A 135 7.22 10.46 5.17
N HIS A 136 7.02 11.54 4.41
CA HIS A 136 5.78 12.28 4.35
C HIS A 136 5.18 12.26 2.95
N PHE A 137 3.86 12.11 2.88
CA PHE A 137 3.08 12.38 1.69
C PHE A 137 2.57 13.81 1.78
N VAL A 138 3.00 14.64 0.83
CA VAL A 138 2.56 16.02 0.67
C VAL A 138 1.48 16.06 -0.41
N ASP A 139 0.37 16.71 -0.10
CA ASP A 139 -0.81 16.86 -0.96
C ASP A 139 -1.30 18.30 -0.88
N GLY A 140 -0.80 19.14 -1.79
CA GLY A 140 -0.96 20.59 -1.74
C GLY A 140 -0.34 21.17 -0.46
N ALA A 141 -1.18 21.75 0.42
CA ALA A 141 -0.75 22.31 1.69
C ALA A 141 -0.79 21.32 2.87
N ALA A 142 -1.34 20.11 2.65
CA ALA A 142 -1.39 19.07 3.67
C ALA A 142 -0.15 18.19 3.60
N SER A 143 0.33 17.73 4.76
CA SER A 143 1.36 16.70 4.87
C SER A 143 0.90 15.64 5.87
N GLN A 144 1.14 14.38 5.54
CA GLN A 144 0.83 13.24 6.39
C GLN A 144 2.01 12.28 6.45
N ALA A 145 2.35 11.81 7.65
CA ALA A 145 3.36 10.77 7.82
C ALA A 145 2.93 9.49 7.07
N ALA A 146 3.90 8.79 6.46
CA ALA A 146 3.65 7.63 5.60
C ALA A 146 2.91 6.51 6.35
N TYR A 147 3.24 6.29 7.63
CA TYR A 147 2.52 5.33 8.48
C TYR A 147 1.01 5.60 8.51
N VAL A 148 0.59 6.85 8.67
CA VAL A 148 -0.84 7.24 8.71
C VAL A 148 -1.52 6.96 7.38
N VAL A 149 -0.84 7.24 6.27
CA VAL A 149 -1.32 6.93 4.92
C VAL A 149 -1.49 5.43 4.74
N PHE A 150 -0.48 4.63 5.11
CA PHE A 150 -0.53 3.18 4.93
C PHE A 150 -1.60 2.51 5.79
N GLU A 151 -1.73 2.91 7.06
CA GLU A 151 -2.81 2.40 7.92
C GLU A 151 -4.19 2.77 7.40
N SER A 152 -4.37 4.00 6.90
CA SER A 152 -5.65 4.41 6.31
C SER A 152 -6.00 3.59 5.07
N ALA A 153 -5.01 3.32 4.21
CA ALA A 153 -5.18 2.45 3.04
C ALA A 153 -5.50 0.99 3.44
N ARG A 154 -4.80 0.46 4.45
CA ARG A 154 -5.07 -0.88 4.99
C ARG A 154 -6.46 -0.99 5.59
N ALA A 155 -6.86 -0.01 6.41
CA ALA A 155 -8.16 0.03 7.06
C ALA A 155 -9.30 0.03 6.02
N PHE A 156 -9.18 0.86 4.98
CA PHE A 156 -10.12 0.88 3.86
C PHE A 156 -10.28 -0.51 3.24
N TRP A 157 -9.16 -1.17 2.90
CA TRP A 157 -9.23 -2.50 2.27
C TRP A 157 -9.80 -3.56 3.21
N ASN A 158 -9.39 -3.56 4.47
CA ASN A 158 -9.92 -4.48 5.47
C ASN A 158 -11.45 -4.32 5.61
N GLU A 159 -11.94 -3.08 5.70
CA GLU A 159 -13.37 -2.79 5.78
C GLU A 159 -14.12 -3.18 4.50
N PHE A 160 -13.60 -2.83 3.33
CA PHE A 160 -14.20 -3.16 2.03
C PHE A 160 -14.29 -4.67 1.82
N ILE A 161 -13.19 -5.40 2.05
CA ILE A 161 -13.11 -6.86 1.87
C ILE A 161 -14.06 -7.57 2.85
N ARG A 162 -14.03 -7.20 4.14
CA ARG A 162 -14.87 -7.83 5.16
C ARG A 162 -16.34 -7.47 4.98
N GLY A 163 -16.65 -6.21 4.74
CA GLY A 163 -18.00 -5.68 4.57
C GLY A 163 -18.73 -6.26 3.35
N HIS A 164 -17.98 -6.76 2.36
CA HIS A 164 -18.54 -7.37 1.16
C HIS A 164 -18.30 -8.89 1.05
N GLY A 165 -17.63 -9.50 2.03
CA GLY A 165 -17.36 -10.93 2.06
C GLY A 165 -16.47 -11.40 0.91
N ILE A 166 -15.53 -10.58 0.47
CA ILE A 166 -14.63 -10.88 -0.66
C ILE A 166 -13.55 -11.86 -0.21
N GLY A 167 -13.15 -12.80 -1.08
CA GLY A 167 -12.08 -13.76 -0.81
C GLY A 167 -12.39 -14.70 0.37
N LYS A 168 -13.65 -15.03 0.63
CA LYS A 168 -13.99 -16.14 1.53
C LYS A 168 -13.79 -17.46 0.79
N GLY A 169 -13.13 -18.43 1.42
CA GLY A 169 -13.02 -19.79 0.88
C GLY A 169 -14.41 -20.43 0.71
N GLN A 170 -14.54 -21.34 -0.25
CA GLN A 170 -15.78 -22.10 -0.49
C GLN A 170 -16.26 -22.92 0.74
N ASP A 171 -15.43 -23.06 1.77
CA ASP A 171 -15.73 -23.80 3.01
C ASP A 171 -16.40 -22.93 4.11
N GLU A 172 -16.63 -21.64 3.88
CA GLU A 172 -17.30 -20.73 4.84
C GLU A 172 -18.73 -20.29 4.42
N LEU A 173 -19.35 -21.02 3.49
CA LEU A 173 -20.75 -20.84 3.05
C LEU A 173 -21.65 -22.00 3.50
#